data_AF-A0A7J7L2I9-F1
#
_entry.id   AF-A0A7J7L2I9-F1
#
_cell.length_a   1.000
_cell.length_b   1.000
_cell.length_c   1.000
_cell.angle_alpha   90.00
_cell.angle_beta   90.00
_cell.angle_gamma   90.00
#
_symmetry.space_group_name_H-M   'P 1'
#
loop_
_entity.id
_entity.type
_entity.pdbx_description
1 polymer ?
#
loop_
_entity_poly.entity_id
_entity_poly.type
_entity_poly.pdbx_seq_one_letter_code
_entity_poly.pdbx_strand_id
1 'polypeptide(L)'
;MGTHFVDVKEKVHGNCSISQRSTLVIKGHNVAIDDLTLDGALIISSAEGADDAKVRTVRGKVQNKGFILEKVDKSNTSEITRIRRFRIKDVEKKEAIYSKPENFHFES
;
A
#
# COMPACT_ATOMS: atom_id res chain seq x y z
N MET A 1 -18.10 13.01 -5.75
CA MET A 1 -16.69 13.29 -6.09
C MET A 1 -16.09 12.01 -6.63
N GLY A 2 -15.61 12.02 -7.87
CA GLY A 2 -14.87 10.90 -8.45
C GLY A 2 -13.38 11.13 -8.27
N THR A 3 -12.61 10.04 -8.19
CA THR A 3 -11.17 10.10 -8.35
C THR A 3 -10.86 10.47 -9.79
N HIS A 4 -10.25 11.62 -10.04
CA HIS A 4 -9.83 11.98 -11.39
C HIS A 4 -8.48 11.33 -11.71
N PHE A 5 -8.27 11.01 -12.98
CA PHE A 5 -6.98 10.47 -13.44
C PHE A 5 -5.81 11.38 -13.05
N VAL A 6 -6.01 12.69 -13.07
CA VAL A 6 -5.00 13.68 -12.64
C VAL A 6 -4.60 13.47 -11.19
N ASP A 7 -5.57 13.25 -10.28
CA ASP A 7 -5.31 13.03 -8.85
C ASP A 7 -4.47 11.76 -8.61
N VAL A 8 -4.64 10.73 -9.44
CA VAL A 8 -3.85 9.49 -9.35
C VAL A 8 -2.46 9.69 -9.94
N LYS A 9 -2.37 10.37 -11.09
CA LYS A 9 -1.10 10.65 -11.77
C LYS A 9 -0.20 11.56 -10.93
N GLU A 10 -0.77 12.51 -10.21
CA GLU A 10 -0.03 13.40 -9.30
C GLU A 10 0.50 12.70 -8.04
N LYS A 11 0.10 11.46 -7.78
CA LYS A 11 0.60 10.67 -6.65
C LYS A 11 1.78 9.79 -7.00
N VAL A 12 2.10 9.60 -8.28
CA VAL A 12 3.12 8.65 -8.72
C VAL A 12 4.08 9.33 -9.68
N HIS A 13 5.34 9.39 -9.29
CA HIS A 13 6.42 10.05 -10.01
C HIS A 13 7.63 9.10 -10.17
N GLY A 14 8.59 9.53 -10.98
CA GLY A 14 9.84 8.80 -11.20
C GLY A 14 9.65 7.40 -11.79
N ASN A 15 10.64 6.54 -11.55
CA ASN A 15 10.69 5.17 -12.02
C ASN A 15 10.13 4.22 -10.95
N CYS A 16 8.81 4.14 -10.88
CA CYS A 16 8.13 3.19 -10.02
C CYS A 16 7.98 1.81 -10.68
N SER A 17 8.29 0.74 -9.94
CA SER A 17 8.11 -0.65 -10.36
C SER A 17 7.43 -1.45 -9.25
N ILE A 18 6.24 -1.96 -9.51
CA ILE A 18 5.45 -2.76 -8.55
C ILE A 18 5.24 -4.14 -9.15
N SER A 19 5.73 -5.19 -8.48
CA SER A 19 5.59 -6.57 -8.96
C SER A 19 4.12 -7.02 -8.92
N GLN A 20 3.75 -7.98 -9.77
CA GLN A 20 2.37 -8.48 -9.85
C GLN A 20 1.84 -9.06 -8.52
N ARG A 21 2.73 -9.61 -7.68
CA ARG A 21 2.36 -10.17 -6.36
C ARG A 21 2.26 -9.11 -5.26
N SER A 22 2.60 -7.87 -5.55
CA SER A 22 2.72 -6.83 -4.54
C SER A 22 1.37 -6.30 -4.08
N THR A 23 1.35 -5.75 -2.87
CA THR A 23 0.22 -5.02 -2.32
C THR A 23 0.70 -3.68 -1.80
N LEU A 24 0.11 -2.59 -2.30
CA LEU A 24 0.36 -1.24 -1.82
C LEU A 24 -0.94 -0.67 -1.27
N VAL A 25 -0.92 -0.26 0.00
CA VAL A 25 -2.07 0.37 0.65
C VAL A 25 -1.68 1.78 1.06
N ILE A 26 -2.45 2.77 0.63
CA ILE A 26 -2.25 4.18 0.97
C ILE A 26 -3.47 4.66 1.72
N LYS A 27 -3.29 5.06 2.98
CA LYS A 27 -4.33 5.64 3.83
C LYS A 27 -3.98 7.10 4.12
N GLY A 28 -4.63 8.03 3.43
CA GLY A 28 -4.41 9.48 3.59
C GLY A 28 -4.40 10.22 2.25
N HIS A 29 -4.53 11.54 2.31
CA HIS A 29 -4.71 12.39 1.13
C HIS A 29 -3.38 12.94 0.56
N ASN A 30 -2.39 13.23 1.41
CA ASN A 30 -1.13 13.89 1.02
C ASN A 30 0.10 12.95 0.99
N VAL A 31 0.05 11.93 0.13
CA VAL A 31 1.17 11.01 -0.14
C VAL A 31 1.47 10.99 -1.63
N ALA A 32 2.75 11.16 -1.96
CA ALA A 32 3.33 10.91 -3.27
C ALA A 32 4.33 9.75 -3.20
N ILE A 33 4.41 9.00 -4.28
CA ILE A 33 5.30 7.86 -4.47
C ILE A 33 6.28 8.27 -5.57
N ASP A 34 7.57 8.09 -5.31
CA ASP A 34 8.63 8.50 -6.21
C ASP A 34 9.73 7.43 -6.21
N ASP A 35 10.19 6.98 -7.37
CA ASP A 35 11.25 5.97 -7.51
C ASP A 35 11.09 4.75 -6.56
N LEU A 36 9.86 4.22 -6.44
CA LEU A 36 9.55 3.07 -5.57
C LEU A 36 9.66 1.75 -6.34
N THR A 37 10.51 0.85 -5.87
CA THR A 37 10.50 -0.57 -6.29
C THR A 37 9.88 -1.43 -5.19
N LEU A 38 8.72 -2.03 -5.48
CA LEU A 38 7.97 -2.85 -4.53
C LEU A 38 7.86 -4.30 -5.05
N ASP A 39 8.33 -5.24 -4.22
CA ASP A 39 8.09 -6.67 -4.37
C ASP A 39 7.65 -7.28 -3.03
N GLY A 40 6.36 -7.18 -2.71
CA GLY A 40 5.79 -7.56 -1.42
C GLY A 40 4.65 -6.65 -0.98
N ALA A 41 4.45 -6.46 0.33
CA ALA A 41 3.42 -5.59 0.88
C ALA A 41 4.00 -4.35 1.57
N LEU A 42 3.46 -3.18 1.22
CA LEU A 42 3.75 -1.88 1.85
C LEU A 42 2.44 -1.18 2.22
N ILE A 43 2.32 -0.75 3.47
CA ILE A 43 1.19 0.06 3.96
C ILE A 43 1.72 1.42 4.39
N ILE A 44 1.16 2.47 3.81
CA ILE A 44 1.45 3.86 4.08
C ILE A 44 0.20 4.45 4.75
N SER A 45 0.33 4.95 5.98
CA SER A 45 -0.80 5.54 6.71
C SER A 45 -0.46 6.90 7.27
N SER A 46 -1.30 7.91 7.03
CA SER A 46 -1.23 9.17 7.74
C SER A 46 -1.64 8.97 9.21
N ALA A 47 -0.94 9.61 10.14
CA ALA A 47 -1.39 9.67 11.53
C ALA A 47 -2.69 10.49 11.63
N GLU A 48 -3.49 10.21 12.66
CA GLU A 48 -4.72 10.96 12.91
C GLU A 48 -4.41 12.43 13.24
N GLY A 49 -5.21 13.35 12.68
CA GLY A 49 -5.01 14.79 12.84
C GLY A 49 -3.86 15.39 12.03
N ALA A 50 -3.15 14.60 11.21
CA ALA A 50 -2.07 15.08 10.35
C ALA A 50 -2.63 15.68 9.04
N ASP A 51 -3.48 16.71 9.15
CA ASP A 51 -3.87 17.63 8.09
C ASP A 51 -2.71 18.59 7.78
N ASP A 52 -1.56 18.03 7.42
CA ASP A 52 -0.45 18.83 6.95
C ASP A 52 -0.54 18.95 5.43
N ALA A 53 -0.67 20.20 4.98
CA ALA A 53 -0.69 20.64 3.58
C ALA A 53 0.55 20.21 2.76
N LYS A 54 1.55 19.58 3.38
CA LYS A 54 2.78 19.14 2.73
C LYS A 54 2.66 17.69 2.27
N VAL A 55 2.99 17.49 1.00
CA VAL A 55 3.07 16.17 0.35
C VAL A 55 4.20 15.36 0.98
N ARG A 56 3.91 14.12 1.36
CA ARG A 56 4.90 13.16 1.90
C ARG A 56 5.38 12.26 0.78
N THR A 57 6.68 12.23 0.53
CA THR A 57 7.25 11.42 -0.54
C THR A 57 7.76 10.08 -0.01
N VAL A 58 7.39 9.01 -0.70
CA VAL A 58 7.80 7.64 -0.41
C VAL A 58 8.63 7.09 -1.55
N ARG A 59 9.86 6.66 -1.26
CA ARG A 59 10.84 6.22 -2.26
C ARG A 59 11.67 5.03 -1.81
N GLY A 60 12.35 4.38 -2.75
CA GLY A 60 13.33 3.33 -2.48
C GLY A 60 12.84 1.92 -2.78
N LYS A 61 13.40 0.91 -2.11
CA LYS A 61 13.11 -0.51 -2.39
C LYS A 61 12.50 -1.21 -1.19
N VAL A 62 11.41 -1.94 -1.42
CA VAL A 62 10.75 -2.79 -0.41
C VAL A 62 10.60 -4.20 -0.97
N GLN A 63 11.16 -5.18 -0.29
CA GLN A 63 11.05 -6.58 -0.64
C GLN A 63 10.68 -7.42 0.59
N ASN A 64 9.55 -8.13 0.53
CA ASN A 64 9.08 -9.00 1.62
C ASN A 64 8.11 -10.07 1.10
N LYS A 65 7.69 -11.02 1.96
CA LYS A 65 6.77 -12.11 1.55
C LYS A 65 5.38 -11.62 1.14
N GLY A 66 4.97 -10.42 1.54
CA GLY A 66 3.74 -9.77 1.10
C GLY A 66 2.49 -10.48 1.56
N PHE A 67 1.41 -10.31 0.79
CA PHE A 67 0.14 -10.99 1.02
C PHE A 67 -0.03 -12.12 0.02
N ILE A 68 -0.70 -13.19 0.45
CA ILE A 68 -1.00 -14.34 -0.41
C ILE A 68 -2.50 -14.62 -0.46
N LEU A 69 -2.97 -15.07 -1.62
CA LEU A 69 -4.32 -15.57 -1.81
C LEU A 69 -4.36 -17.06 -1.43
N GLU A 70 -5.05 -17.38 -0.34
CA GLU A 70 -5.29 -18.76 0.06
C GLU A 70 -6.70 -19.19 -0.36
N LYS A 71 -6.79 -20.34 -1.04
CA LYS A 71 -8.08 -20.97 -1.33
C LYS A 71 -8.73 -21.43 -0.03
N VAL A 72 -10.03 -21.22 0.06
CA VAL A 72 -10.83 -21.64 1.23
C VAL A 72 -11.75 -22.77 0.79
N ASP A 73 -11.57 -23.94 1.38
CA ASP A 73 -12.49 -25.06 1.22
C ASP A 73 -13.75 -24.85 2.07
N LYS A 74 -14.82 -25.60 1.76
CA LYS A 74 -16.17 -25.50 2.37
C LYS A 74 -16.19 -25.77 3.89
N SER A 75 -15.58 -24.93 4.71
CA SER A 75 -15.63 -24.95 6.17
C SER A 75 -16.32 -23.70 6.73
N ASN A 76 -16.64 -23.73 8.04
CA ASN A 76 -17.33 -22.70 8.85
C ASN A 76 -16.68 -21.30 8.79
N THR A 77 -16.69 -20.69 7.62
CA THR A 77 -16.16 -19.36 7.35
C THR A 77 -17.32 -18.40 7.11
N SER A 78 -17.06 -17.10 7.29
CA SER A 78 -18.07 -16.07 7.04
C SER A 78 -18.61 -16.16 5.61
N GLU A 79 -19.87 -15.80 5.42
CA GLU A 79 -20.55 -15.84 4.13
C GLU A 79 -19.75 -15.14 3.02
N ILE A 80 -19.20 -13.95 3.32
CA ILE A 80 -18.35 -13.17 2.40
C ILE A 80 -17.16 -14.00 1.88
N THR A 81 -16.54 -14.80 2.74
CA THR A 81 -15.40 -15.66 2.34
C THR A 81 -15.88 -16.87 1.54
N ARG A 82 -17.02 -17.46 1.93
CA ARG A 82 -17.61 -18.64 1.28
C ARG A 82 -18.02 -18.39 -0.17
N ILE A 83 -18.60 -17.23 -0.46
CA ILE A 83 -19.05 -16.88 -1.82
C ILE A 83 -17.85 -16.74 -2.76
N ARG A 84 -16.76 -16.09 -2.33
CA ARG A 84 -15.55 -15.88 -3.16
C ARG A 84 -14.55 -17.04 -3.15
N ARG A 85 -14.63 -17.95 -2.18
CA ARG A 85 -13.77 -19.15 -2.02
C ARG A 85 -12.27 -18.89 -1.87
N PHE A 86 -11.88 -17.68 -1.47
CA PHE A 86 -10.51 -17.35 -1.11
C PHE A 86 -10.46 -16.35 0.05
N ARG A 87 -9.31 -16.29 0.72
CA ARG A 87 -8.96 -15.24 1.68
C ARG A 87 -7.58 -14.67 1.35
N ILE A 88 -7.39 -13.40 1.69
CA ILE A 88 -6.06 -12.78 1.64
C ILE A 88 -5.42 -13.02 3.00
N LYS A 89 -4.22 -13.59 3.01
CA LYS A 89 -3.41 -13.78 4.22
C LYS A 89 -2.25 -12.79 4.22
N ASP A 90 -2.16 -12.03 5.30
CA ASP A 90 -1.05 -11.14 5.61
C ASP A 90 0.13 -11.99 6.10
N VAL A 91 1.13 -12.25 5.24
CA VAL A 91 2.31 -13.06 5.60
C VAL A 91 3.41 -12.17 6.15
N GLU A 92 3.69 -11.08 5.45
CA GLU A 92 4.68 -10.09 5.86
C GLU A 92 4.36 -8.76 5.18
N LYS A 93 4.58 -7.65 5.89
CA LYS A 93 4.37 -6.30 5.37
C LYS A 93 5.34 -5.32 6.01
N LYS A 94 5.63 -4.25 5.28
CA LYS A 94 6.25 -3.05 5.83
C LYS A 94 5.17 -2.00 6.06
N GLU A 95 5.14 -1.40 7.24
CA GLU A 95 4.22 -0.31 7.57
C GLU A 95 5.01 0.98 7.82
N ALA A 96 4.51 2.10 7.29
CA ALA A 96 5.01 3.44 7.57
C ALA A 96 3.83 4.32 7.99
N ILE A 97 3.95 4.88 9.20
CA ILE A 97 2.97 5.80 9.77
C ILE A 97 3.58 7.21 9.77
N TYR A 98 2.91 8.15 9.13
CA TYR A 98 3.43 9.50 8.93
C TYR A 98 2.72 10.48 9.87
N SER A 99 3.40 10.91 10.93
CA SER A 99 2.90 11.97 11.82
C SER A 99 3.40 13.36 11.46
N LYS A 100 4.48 13.45 10.67
CA LYS A 100 5.08 14.71 10.19
C LYS A 100 5.39 14.62 8.69
N PRO A 101 5.50 15.76 7.99
CA PRO A 101 5.92 15.80 6.60
C PRO A 101 7.42 15.52 6.47
N GLU A 102 7.77 14.24 6.53
CA GLU A 102 9.12 13.73 6.30
C GLU A 102 9.15 12.85 5.04
N ASN A 103 10.29 12.84 4.34
CA ASN A 103 10.51 12.00 3.17
C ASN A 103 11.04 10.64 3.62
N PHE A 104 10.37 9.57 3.19
CA PHE A 104 10.75 8.22 3.56
C PHE A 104 11.53 7.58 2.43
N HIS A 105 12.75 7.14 2.74
CA HIS A 105 13.58 6.33 1.87
C HIS A 105 13.71 4.94 2.47
N PHE A 106 13.23 3.94 1.75
CA PHE A 106 13.43 2.54 2.10
C PHE A 106 14.68 2.02 1.40
N GLU A 107 15.64 1.55 2.20
CA GLU A 107 16.75 0.73 1.71
C GLU A 107 16.47 -0.72 2.11
N SER A 108 16.53 -1.59 1.11
CA SER A 108 16.29 -3.03 1.24
C SER A 108 17.42 -3.74 1.97
#